data_AF-A0A921V3A0-F1
#
_entry.id   AF-A0A921V3A0-F1
#
_cell.length_a   1.000
_cell.length_b   1.000
_cell.length_c   1.000
_cell.angle_alpha   90.00
_cell.angle_beta   90.00
_cell.angle_gamma   90.00
#
_symmetry.space_group_name_H-M   'P 1'
#
loop_
_entity.id
_entity.type
_entity.pdbx_description
1 polymer ?
#
loop_
_entity_poly.entity_id
_entity_poly.type
_entity_poly.pdbx_seq_one_letter_code
_entity_poly.pdbx_strand_id
1 'polypeptide(L)'
;MVFLRTAASLIAAGMALLTAVPAQDTTMVGTWKEATVTDADVNLLTQAAGNASYYAPEVTTAICLIAIEGLWTQTVAGTNYKFQVAGCAVNDASGLGPCQAAVYHLVGNWMTAAKNVHTEDLLAQALQKQNTKLKSPLCFTEVTYIEQQIVNGIHFRYHILGCETTMPGRCSSDCATPSKYNVEVFAQPWADVVQVISGVQVQ
;
A
#
# COMPACT_ATOMS: atom_id res chain seq x y z
N MET A 1 -29.91 -80.17 17.48
CA MET A 1 -30.86 -79.12 17.90
C MET A 1 -30.11 -77.80 17.97
N VAL A 2 -30.67 -76.78 17.31
CA VAL A 2 -30.62 -75.34 17.62
C VAL A 2 -29.30 -74.57 17.43
N PHE A 3 -29.46 -73.54 16.59
CA PHE A 3 -28.60 -72.41 16.26
C PHE A 3 -28.08 -71.62 17.47
N LEU A 4 -26.94 -70.93 17.32
CA LEU A 4 -26.92 -69.47 17.48
C LEU A 4 -25.68 -68.84 16.82
N ARG A 5 -25.94 -67.86 15.94
CA ARG A 5 -24.99 -66.96 15.28
C ARG A 5 -24.58 -65.87 16.26
N THR A 6 -23.32 -65.45 16.25
CA THR A 6 -22.92 -64.09 16.63
C THR A 6 -21.74 -63.65 15.75
N ALA A 7 -21.99 -62.65 14.92
CA ALA A 7 -20.99 -61.90 14.18
C ALA A 7 -20.60 -60.69 15.03
N ALA A 8 -19.31 -60.49 15.27
CA ALA A 8 -18.77 -59.26 15.86
C ALA A 8 -17.75 -58.68 14.87
N SER A 9 -18.18 -57.65 14.14
CA SER A 9 -17.34 -56.84 13.27
C SER A 9 -16.54 -55.86 14.12
N LEU A 10 -15.21 -55.93 14.08
CA LEU A 10 -14.33 -54.92 14.65
C LEU A 10 -13.67 -54.12 13.52
N ILE A 11 -13.95 -52.82 13.54
CA ILE A 11 -13.52 -51.81 12.58
C ILE A 11 -12.04 -51.52 12.82
N ALA A 12 -11.19 -51.76 11.82
CA ALA A 12 -9.79 -51.35 11.84
C ALA A 12 -9.69 -49.84 11.56
N ALA A 13 -9.43 -49.05 12.61
CA ALA A 13 -9.07 -47.64 12.47
C ALA A 13 -7.59 -47.54 12.04
N GLY A 14 -7.35 -47.39 10.74
CA GLY A 14 -6.04 -47.06 10.20
C GLY A 14 -5.69 -45.60 10.52
N MET A 15 -4.85 -45.39 11.54
CA MET A 15 -4.25 -44.09 11.83
C MET A 15 -3.11 -43.85 10.83
N ALA A 16 -3.40 -43.13 9.74
CA ALA A 16 -2.39 -42.65 8.81
C ALA A 16 -1.63 -41.47 9.45
N LEU A 17 -0.38 -41.69 9.85
CA LEU A 17 0.55 -40.63 10.22
C LEU A 17 0.89 -39.81 8.96
N LEU A 18 0.24 -38.66 8.82
CA LEU A 18 0.62 -37.61 7.87
C LEU A 18 1.84 -36.88 8.45
N THR A 19 3.05 -37.31 8.06
CA THR A 19 4.24 -36.48 8.24
C THR A 19 4.13 -35.30 7.28
N ALA A 20 3.90 -34.10 7.81
CA ALA A 20 3.93 -32.87 7.02
C ALA A 20 5.36 -32.66 6.51
N VAL A 21 5.57 -32.86 5.22
CA VAL A 21 6.81 -32.47 4.55
C VAL A 21 6.79 -30.94 4.50
N PRO A 22 7.78 -30.22 5.06
CA PRO A 22 7.88 -28.79 4.83
C PRO A 22 8.03 -28.60 3.32
N ALA A 23 7.15 -27.80 2.71
CA ALA A 23 7.32 -27.39 1.32
C ALA A 23 8.66 -26.66 1.22
N GLN A 24 9.68 -27.36 0.73
CA GLN A 24 10.91 -26.72 0.30
C GLN A 24 10.51 -25.90 -0.92
N ASP A 25 10.54 -24.56 -0.79
CA ASP A 25 10.40 -23.61 -1.89
C ASP A 25 11.64 -23.82 -2.78
N THR A 26 11.60 -24.85 -3.62
CA THR A 26 12.59 -25.07 -4.67
C THR A 26 12.41 -23.92 -5.65
N THR A 27 13.22 -22.88 -5.51
CA THR A 27 13.38 -21.83 -6.52
C THR A 27 13.93 -22.49 -7.77
N MET A 28 13.03 -22.96 -8.63
CA MET A 28 13.34 -23.50 -9.95
C MET A 28 13.90 -22.34 -10.79
N VAL A 29 15.21 -22.34 -10.98
CA VAL A 29 15.92 -21.33 -11.78
C VAL A 29 15.39 -21.36 -13.22
N GLY A 30 15.09 -20.19 -13.77
CA GLY A 30 14.70 -20.04 -15.18
C GLY A 30 13.20 -20.02 -15.49
N THR A 31 12.29 -20.22 -14.54
CA THR A 31 10.85 -20.01 -14.77
C THR A 31 10.38 -18.63 -14.27
N TRP A 32 9.37 -18.06 -14.94
CA TRP A 32 8.71 -16.85 -14.46
C TRP A 32 7.78 -17.20 -13.30
N LYS A 33 7.95 -16.54 -12.15
CA LYS A 33 7.08 -16.65 -10.98
C LYS A 33 6.40 -15.31 -10.76
N GLU A 34 5.08 -15.33 -10.60
CA GLU A 34 4.33 -14.14 -10.22
C GLU A 34 4.77 -13.67 -8.83
N ALA A 35 4.97 -12.37 -8.68
CA ALA A 35 5.46 -11.76 -7.45
C ALA A 35 4.56 -10.60 -7.05
N THR A 36 4.44 -10.39 -5.74
CA THR A 36 3.80 -9.20 -5.19
C THR A 36 4.70 -7.99 -5.40
N VAL A 37 4.13 -6.92 -5.95
CA VAL A 37 4.84 -5.66 -6.18
C VAL A 37 5.24 -5.03 -4.84
N THR A 38 6.52 -4.69 -4.68
CA THR A 38 7.04 -3.96 -3.53
C THR A 38 7.49 -2.55 -3.92
N ASP A 39 7.67 -1.66 -2.93
CA ASP A 39 8.19 -0.30 -3.13
C ASP A 39 9.56 -0.28 -3.84
N ALA A 40 10.38 -1.30 -3.60
CA ALA A 40 11.67 -1.45 -4.27
C ALA A 40 11.50 -1.73 -5.77
N ASP A 41 10.53 -2.57 -6.14
CA ASP A 41 10.23 -2.91 -7.54
C ASP A 41 9.66 -1.71 -8.29
N VAL A 42 8.80 -0.94 -7.62
CA VAL A 42 8.22 0.30 -8.14
C VAL A 42 9.32 1.32 -8.42
N ASN A 43 10.23 1.54 -7.46
CA ASN A 43 11.35 2.46 -7.62
C ASN A 43 12.33 1.99 -8.71
N LEU A 44 12.56 0.68 -8.82
CA LEU A 44 13.37 0.09 -9.89
C LEU A 44 12.77 0.38 -11.26
N LEU A 45 11.48 0.06 -11.45
CA LEU A 45 10.77 0.30 -12.70
C LEU A 45 10.75 1.79 -13.07
N THR A 46 10.52 2.66 -12.10
CA THR A 46 10.45 4.11 -12.33
C THR A 46 11.79 4.68 -12.79
N GLN A 47 12.89 4.26 -12.14
CA GLN A 47 14.24 4.65 -12.57
C GLN A 47 14.56 4.10 -13.96
N ALA A 48 14.12 2.86 -14.24
CA ALA A 48 14.33 2.24 -15.53
C ALA A 48 13.58 2.98 -16.65
N ALA A 49 12.27 3.19 -16.49
CA ALA A 49 11.41 3.84 -17.47
C ALA A 49 11.66 5.35 -17.59
N GLY A 50 12.20 5.99 -16.55
CA GLY A 50 12.56 7.41 -16.55
C GLY A 50 13.85 7.74 -17.31
N ASN A 51 14.64 6.73 -17.68
CA ASN A 51 15.95 6.94 -18.29
C ASN A 51 15.99 6.42 -19.73
N ALA A 52 16.00 7.36 -20.68
CA ALA A 52 16.04 7.06 -22.12
C ALA A 52 17.21 6.14 -22.52
N SER A 53 18.34 6.21 -21.81
CA SER A 53 19.53 5.38 -22.11
C SER A 53 19.36 3.89 -21.78
N TYR A 54 18.31 3.50 -21.04
CA TYR A 54 18.02 2.10 -20.73
C TYR A 54 17.07 1.43 -21.73
N TYR A 55 16.48 2.21 -22.64
CA TYR A 55 15.64 1.67 -23.69
C TYR A 55 16.51 1.02 -24.77
N ALA A 56 16.14 -0.20 -25.14
CA ALA A 56 16.75 -0.87 -26.28
C ALA A 56 16.41 -0.09 -27.58
N PRO A 57 17.32 -0.03 -28.56
CA PRO A 57 17.15 0.78 -29.77
C PRO A 57 15.93 0.37 -30.61
N GLU A 58 15.42 -0.85 -30.46
CA GLU A 58 14.20 -1.34 -31.08
C GLU A 58 12.90 -0.79 -30.46
N VAL A 59 12.95 -0.16 -29.30
CA VAL A 59 11.76 0.42 -28.67
C VAL A 59 11.41 1.73 -29.35
N THR A 60 10.39 1.70 -30.22
CA THR A 60 9.94 2.86 -31.01
C THR A 60 8.91 3.73 -30.29
N THR A 61 8.25 3.19 -29.27
CA THR A 61 7.27 3.90 -28.45
C THR A 61 7.61 3.69 -26.99
N ALA A 62 8.05 4.75 -26.32
CA ALA A 62 8.11 4.76 -24.88
C ALA A 62 6.75 5.15 -24.28
N ILE A 63 6.52 4.72 -23.05
CA ILE A 63 5.33 5.06 -22.30
C ILE A 63 5.73 5.72 -20.98
N CYS A 64 4.89 6.60 -20.49
CA CYS A 64 4.89 6.97 -19.09
C CYS A 64 4.08 5.92 -18.29
N LEU A 65 4.37 5.80 -17.00
CA LEU A 65 3.78 4.82 -16.10
C LEU A 65 2.57 5.42 -15.39
N ILE A 66 1.43 4.71 -15.42
CA ILE A 66 0.22 5.01 -14.66
C ILE A 66 0.04 4.02 -13.53
N ALA A 67 0.19 2.72 -13.77
CA ALA A 67 0.01 1.70 -12.74
C ALA A 67 0.76 0.43 -13.11
N ILE A 68 1.10 -0.38 -12.10
CA ILE A 68 1.61 -1.73 -12.28
C ILE A 68 0.43 -2.70 -12.07
N GLU A 69 0.10 -3.46 -13.10
CA GLU A 69 -1.01 -4.42 -13.10
C GLU A 69 -0.54 -5.84 -12.74
N GLY A 70 0.75 -6.11 -12.92
CA GLY A 70 1.34 -7.41 -12.63
C GLY A 70 2.86 -7.37 -12.61
N LEU A 71 3.45 -8.28 -11.85
CA LEU A 71 4.90 -8.47 -11.76
C LEU A 71 5.22 -9.96 -11.78
N TRP A 72 6.17 -10.33 -12.65
CA TRP A 72 6.79 -11.64 -12.64
C TRP A 72 8.30 -11.49 -12.54
N THR A 73 8.91 -12.36 -11.76
CA THR A 73 10.37 -12.42 -11.60
C THR A 73 10.89 -13.75 -12.11
N GLN A 74 12.12 -13.74 -12.60
CA GLN A 74 12.82 -14.95 -13.02
C GLN A 74 14.25 -14.85 -12.52
N THR A 75 14.65 -15.82 -11.68
CA THR A 75 16.03 -15.94 -11.21
C THR A 75 16.92 -16.51 -12.32
N VAL A 76 17.99 -15.79 -12.65
CA VAL A 76 19.05 -16.14 -13.61
C VAL A 76 20.42 -15.88 -12.96
N ALA A 77 21.43 -15.41 -13.69
CA ALA A 77 22.63 -14.77 -13.12
C ALA A 77 22.32 -13.34 -12.65
N GLY A 78 21.31 -13.22 -11.76
CA GLY A 78 20.61 -11.98 -11.42
C GLY A 78 19.11 -12.20 -11.38
N THR A 79 18.33 -11.13 -11.42
CA THR A 79 16.86 -11.20 -11.49
C THR A 79 16.39 -10.50 -12.75
N ASN A 80 15.67 -11.22 -13.60
CA ASN A 80 14.89 -10.62 -14.66
C ASN A 80 13.53 -10.23 -14.10
N TYR A 81 13.05 -9.05 -14.50
CA TYR A 81 11.75 -8.52 -14.13
C TYR A 81 10.86 -8.41 -15.36
N LYS A 82 9.60 -8.78 -15.21
CA LYS A 82 8.55 -8.56 -16.20
C LYS A 82 7.42 -7.83 -15.51
N PHE A 83 7.32 -6.54 -15.80
CA PHE A 83 6.22 -5.71 -15.34
C PHE A 83 5.14 -5.65 -16.42
N GLN A 84 3.89 -5.85 -16.03
CA GLN A 84 2.73 -5.42 -16.80
C GLN A 84 2.30 -4.08 -16.25
N VAL A 85 2.16 -3.09 -17.13
CA VAL A 85 1.89 -1.71 -16.74
C VAL A 85 0.81 -1.09 -17.60
N ALA A 86 0.02 -0.21 -16.98
CA ALA A 86 -0.81 0.76 -17.69
C ALA A 86 0.02 2.04 -17.92
N GLY A 87 -0.11 2.66 -19.10
CA GLY A 87 0.68 3.82 -19.47
C GLY A 87 0.12 4.62 -20.65
N CYS A 88 0.64 5.82 -20.87
CA CYS A 88 0.39 6.61 -22.08
C CYS A 88 1.67 6.69 -22.92
N ALA A 89 1.54 6.64 -24.24
CA ALA A 89 2.66 6.88 -25.14
C ALA A 89 3.22 8.30 -24.94
N VAL A 90 4.55 8.43 -24.95
CA VAL A 90 5.25 9.71 -24.82
C VAL A 90 5.98 10.04 -26.11
N ASN A 91 6.03 11.32 -26.44
CA ASN A 91 6.62 11.79 -27.70
C ASN A 91 8.11 12.10 -27.58
N ASP A 92 8.62 12.27 -26.36
CA ASP A 92 10.00 12.60 -26.08
C ASP A 92 10.42 12.19 -24.66
N ALA A 93 11.71 12.35 -24.36
CA ALA A 93 12.32 11.95 -23.09
C ALA A 93 11.74 12.69 -21.87
N SER A 94 11.13 13.87 -22.03
CA SER A 94 10.55 14.62 -20.91
C SER A 94 9.26 13.99 -20.37
N GLY A 95 8.61 13.13 -21.16
CA GLY A 95 7.44 12.37 -20.73
C GLY A 95 7.78 11.06 -20.01
N LEU A 96 9.04 10.65 -19.96
CA LEU A 96 9.45 9.35 -19.40
C LEU A 96 9.24 9.27 -17.88
N GLY A 97 9.13 8.03 -17.38
CA GLY A 97 8.84 7.78 -15.97
C GLY A 97 7.35 7.89 -15.66
N PRO A 98 6.94 8.46 -14.51
CA PRO A 98 5.52 8.60 -14.16
C PRO A 98 4.79 9.58 -15.09
N CYS A 99 3.56 9.26 -15.50
CA CYS A 99 2.79 10.18 -16.34
C CYS A 99 2.44 11.47 -15.58
N GLN A 100 2.68 12.64 -16.17
CA GLN A 100 2.28 13.94 -15.57
C GLN A 100 0.75 14.07 -15.39
N ALA A 101 -0.04 13.42 -16.24
CA ALA A 101 -1.50 13.34 -16.10
C ALA A 101 -1.95 12.27 -15.08
N ALA A 102 -1.03 11.40 -14.63
CA ALA A 102 -1.25 10.47 -13.54
C ALA A 102 -0.55 11.01 -12.29
N VAL A 103 -1.25 11.87 -11.55
CA VAL A 103 -0.96 12.14 -10.13
C VAL A 103 -1.29 10.90 -9.28
N TYR A 104 -1.09 9.69 -9.82
CA TYR A 104 -1.40 8.44 -9.16
C TYR A 104 -0.34 7.39 -9.51
N HIS A 105 -0.02 6.59 -8.50
CA HIS A 105 0.52 5.23 -8.61
C HIS A 105 2.00 5.07 -8.89
N LEU A 106 2.76 5.27 -7.82
CA LEU A 106 3.87 4.40 -7.49
C LEU A 106 3.75 4.07 -5.99
N VAL A 107 3.34 2.83 -5.68
CA VAL A 107 3.24 2.30 -4.30
C VAL A 107 4.59 2.54 -3.61
N GLY A 108 4.56 3.06 -2.39
CA GLY A 108 5.77 3.31 -1.61
C GLY A 108 6.34 4.73 -1.64
N ASN A 109 5.97 5.58 -2.60
CA ASN A 109 6.43 6.98 -2.61
C ASN A 109 5.38 7.93 -2.04
N TRP A 110 5.84 8.90 -1.26
CA TRP A 110 5.00 10.03 -0.83
C TRP A 110 4.74 10.95 -2.02
N MET A 111 3.48 11.28 -2.25
CA MET A 111 3.03 12.17 -3.31
C MET A 111 1.99 13.15 -2.79
N THR A 112 1.90 14.33 -3.40
CA THR A 112 0.87 15.31 -3.03
C THR A 112 -0.53 14.72 -3.24
N ALA A 113 -1.38 14.83 -2.22
CA ALA A 113 -2.80 14.47 -2.31
C ALA A 113 -3.66 15.73 -2.49
N ALA A 114 -4.80 15.58 -3.16
CA ALA A 114 -5.72 16.68 -3.37
C ALA A 114 -6.38 17.12 -2.06
N LYS A 115 -6.30 18.42 -1.73
CA LYS A 115 -7.06 19.01 -0.62
C LYS A 115 -8.50 19.28 -1.04
N ASN A 116 -9.45 18.56 -0.46
CA ASN A 116 -10.88 18.70 -0.71
C ASN A 116 -11.70 18.27 0.52
N VAL A 117 -13.01 18.46 0.47
CA VAL A 117 -13.92 18.12 1.59
C VAL A 117 -13.79 16.67 2.05
N HIS A 118 -13.65 15.72 1.12
CA HIS A 118 -13.54 14.30 1.46
C HIS A 118 -12.25 13.96 2.21
N THR A 119 -11.12 14.53 1.80
CA THR A 119 -9.82 14.28 2.46
C THR A 119 -9.74 14.94 3.83
N GLU A 120 -10.37 16.10 4.01
CA GLU A 120 -10.49 16.73 5.32
C GLU A 120 -11.46 15.98 6.25
N ASP A 121 -12.58 15.48 5.71
CA ASP A 121 -13.54 14.70 6.50
C ASP A 121 -12.95 13.35 6.94
N LEU A 122 -12.08 12.74 6.11
CA LEU A 122 -11.30 11.57 6.49
C LEU A 122 -10.39 11.87 7.70
N LEU A 123 -9.69 13.02 7.70
CA LEU A 123 -8.88 13.43 8.84
C LEU A 123 -9.75 13.67 10.09
N ALA A 124 -10.89 14.35 9.94
CA ALA A 124 -11.81 14.60 11.05
C ALA A 124 -12.30 13.29 11.66
N GLN A 125 -12.72 12.34 10.83
CA GLN A 125 -13.12 11.00 11.26
C GLN A 125 -11.97 10.26 11.96
N ALA A 126 -10.75 10.33 11.42
CA ALA A 126 -9.58 9.67 11.97
C ALA A 126 -9.23 10.19 13.37
N LEU A 127 -9.28 11.51 13.57
CA LEU A 127 -9.02 12.14 14.87
C LEU A 127 -10.11 11.83 15.90
N GLN A 128 -11.36 11.71 15.46
CA GLN A 128 -12.49 11.34 16.33
C GLN A 128 -12.45 9.89 16.80
N LYS A 129 -11.88 8.98 16.00
CA LYS A 129 -11.69 7.59 16.41
C LYS A 129 -10.63 7.55 17.53
N GLN A 130 -10.96 6.87 18.63
CA GLN A 130 -10.11 6.79 19.80
C GLN A 130 -8.72 6.25 19.42
N ASN A 131 -7.69 7.07 19.64
CA ASN A 131 -6.31 6.70 19.32
C ASN A 131 -5.44 6.74 20.58
N THR A 132 -4.99 5.56 21.02
CA THR A 132 -4.06 5.42 22.15
C THR A 132 -2.62 5.78 21.81
N LYS A 133 -2.29 6.02 20.54
CA LYS A 133 -0.94 6.34 20.07
C LYS A 133 -0.64 7.83 19.97
N LEU A 134 -1.67 8.68 19.95
CA LEU A 134 -1.46 10.11 20.07
C LEU A 134 -1.08 10.46 21.52
N LYS A 135 -0.08 11.33 21.69
CA LYS A 135 0.29 11.85 23.02
C LYS A 135 -0.87 12.65 23.64
N SER A 136 -1.66 13.29 22.80
CA SER A 136 -2.78 14.17 23.15
C SER A 136 -3.81 14.12 22.00
N PRO A 137 -5.13 14.17 22.27
CA PRO A 137 -6.12 14.30 21.20
C PRO A 137 -5.97 15.68 20.54
N LEU A 138 -6.16 15.71 19.22
CA LEU A 138 -5.94 16.90 18.39
C LEU A 138 -7.21 17.28 17.65
N CYS A 139 -7.41 18.58 17.45
CA CYS A 139 -8.29 19.10 16.43
C CYS A 139 -7.52 19.96 15.44
N PHE A 140 -8.06 20.15 14.24
CA PHE A 140 -7.50 21.04 13.22
C PHE A 140 -8.44 22.19 12.87
N THR A 141 -7.85 23.35 12.61
CA THR A 141 -8.53 24.54 12.05
C THR A 141 -8.35 24.63 10.55
N GLU A 142 -7.20 24.17 10.03
CA GLU A 142 -6.87 24.22 8.61
C GLU A 142 -5.98 23.04 8.22
N VAL A 143 -6.21 22.49 7.03
CA VAL A 143 -5.26 21.60 6.36
C VAL A 143 -4.44 22.42 5.36
N THR A 144 -3.13 22.51 5.57
CA THR A 144 -2.25 23.31 4.72
C THR A 144 -1.78 22.51 3.51
N TYR A 145 -1.41 21.25 3.73
CA TYR A 145 -0.84 20.37 2.71
C TYR A 145 -1.12 18.90 3.06
N ILE A 146 -1.24 18.05 2.04
CA ILE A 146 -1.50 16.62 2.21
C ILE A 146 -0.54 15.85 1.32
N GLU A 147 0.10 14.84 1.89
CA GLU A 147 0.82 13.81 1.17
C GLU A 147 0.07 12.48 1.33
N GLN A 148 0.14 11.61 0.34
CA GLN A 148 -0.34 10.25 0.41
C GLN A 148 0.74 9.29 -0.09
N GLN A 149 0.70 8.06 0.40
CA GLN A 149 1.53 6.96 -0.01
C GLN A 149 0.60 5.75 -0.12
N ILE A 150 0.55 5.14 -1.30
CA ILE A 150 -0.18 3.88 -1.47
C ILE A 150 0.68 2.76 -0.87
N VAL A 151 0.07 1.95 0.00
CA VAL A 151 0.66 0.80 0.70
C VAL A 151 -0.33 -0.37 0.62
N ASN A 152 -0.43 -1.25 1.63
CA ASN A 152 -1.59 -2.14 1.79
C ASN A 152 -2.83 -1.36 2.30
N GLY A 153 -3.20 -0.28 1.62
CA GLY A 153 -4.02 0.81 2.16
C GLY A 153 -3.56 2.13 1.60
N ILE A 154 -4.02 3.23 2.19
CA ILE A 154 -3.54 4.57 1.89
C ILE A 154 -3.00 5.17 3.18
N HIS A 155 -1.74 5.54 3.15
CA HIS A 155 -1.09 6.24 4.25
C HIS A 155 -1.02 7.73 3.89
N PHE A 156 -1.79 8.55 4.60
CA PHE A 156 -1.79 9.99 4.44
C PHE A 156 -0.88 10.64 5.47
N ARG A 157 -0.23 11.74 5.08
CA ARG A 157 0.41 12.69 5.99
C ARG A 157 -0.22 14.04 5.77
N TYR A 158 -0.97 14.49 6.77
CA TYR A 158 -1.60 15.79 6.81
C TYR A 158 -0.69 16.79 7.51
N HIS A 159 -0.50 17.93 6.88
CA HIS A 159 0.12 19.10 7.48
C HIS A 159 -1.02 20.04 7.85
N ILE A 160 -1.17 20.32 9.14
CA ILE A 160 -2.33 21.03 9.66
C ILE A 160 -1.93 22.15 10.61
N LEU A 161 -2.83 23.12 10.75
CA LEU A 161 -2.90 24.01 11.89
C LEU A 161 -3.96 23.50 12.84
N GLY A 162 -3.66 23.44 14.14
CA GLY A 162 -4.56 22.86 15.12
C GLY A 162 -4.15 23.06 16.56
N CYS A 163 -4.92 22.47 17.46
CA CYS A 163 -4.70 22.53 18.90
C CYS A 163 -4.87 21.15 19.54
N GLU A 164 -4.17 20.92 20.64
CA GLU A 164 -4.50 19.84 21.56
C GLU A 164 -5.86 20.14 22.22
N THR A 165 -6.71 19.12 22.36
CA THR A 165 -8.08 19.29 22.83
C THR A 165 -8.66 17.99 23.40
N THR A 166 -9.77 18.10 24.12
CA THR A 166 -10.60 16.95 24.51
C THR A 166 -11.67 16.62 23.47
N MET A 167 -11.88 17.47 22.47
CA MET A 167 -12.86 17.29 21.39
C MET A 167 -12.17 17.19 20.02
N PRO A 168 -11.64 16.02 19.65
CA PRO A 168 -10.84 15.87 18.44
C PRO A 168 -11.69 15.91 17.16
N GLY A 169 -11.04 16.16 16.02
CA GLY A 169 -11.68 16.35 14.72
C GLY A 169 -11.47 17.77 14.20
N ARG A 170 -12.53 18.44 13.75
CA ARG A 170 -12.46 19.87 13.40
C ARG A 170 -12.57 20.69 14.68
N CYS A 171 -11.71 21.69 14.86
CA CYS A 171 -11.75 22.51 16.06
C CYS A 171 -13.07 23.29 16.17
N SER A 172 -13.60 23.37 17.38
CA SER A 172 -14.55 24.42 17.77
C SER A 172 -13.84 25.78 17.83
N SER A 173 -14.54 26.82 18.29
CA SER A 173 -14.01 28.17 18.51
C SER A 173 -12.82 28.27 19.49
N ASP A 174 -12.42 27.18 20.14
CA ASP A 174 -11.54 27.20 21.32
C ASP A 174 -10.05 27.08 20.98
N CYS A 175 -9.69 26.90 19.70
CA CYS A 175 -8.31 26.87 19.25
C CYS A 175 -7.74 28.29 19.06
N ALA A 176 -7.49 28.98 20.17
CA ALA A 176 -7.05 30.37 20.18
C ALA A 176 -5.62 30.58 19.62
N THR A 177 -4.73 29.59 19.79
CA THR A 177 -3.33 29.66 19.36
C THR A 177 -2.95 28.37 18.61
N PRO A 178 -3.33 28.24 17.32
CA PRO A 178 -3.04 27.04 16.56
C PRO A 178 -1.53 26.86 16.34
N SER A 179 -1.07 25.62 16.54
CA SER A 179 0.28 25.18 16.21
C SER A 179 0.27 24.30 14.96
N LYS A 180 1.43 24.15 14.31
CA LYS A 180 1.58 23.25 13.17
C LYS A 180 1.75 21.81 13.64
N TYR A 181 1.08 20.87 12.97
CA TYR A 181 1.24 19.45 13.22
C TYR A 181 1.37 18.68 11.90
N ASN A 182 2.16 17.61 11.96
CA ASN A 182 2.13 16.53 10.97
C ASN A 182 1.36 15.37 11.57
N VAL A 183 0.23 15.00 10.95
CA VAL A 183 -0.63 13.91 11.37
C VAL A 183 -0.63 12.82 10.31
N GLU A 184 -0.19 11.63 10.67
CA GLU A 184 -0.20 10.48 9.76
C GLU A 184 -1.45 9.63 10.00
N VAL A 185 -2.16 9.29 8.94
CA VAL A 185 -3.44 8.55 8.96
C VAL A 185 -3.36 7.38 8.00
N PHE A 186 -3.72 6.19 8.46
CA PHE A 186 -3.86 5.02 7.61
C PHE A 186 -5.34 4.72 7.35
N ALA A 187 -5.70 4.52 6.09
CA ALA A 187 -7.05 4.21 5.67
C ALA A 187 -7.10 3.00 4.72
N GLN A 188 -8.10 2.14 4.91
CA GLN A 188 -8.50 1.09 3.96
C GLN A 188 -10.02 1.16 3.80
N PRO A 189 -10.52 1.89 2.79
CA PRO A 189 -11.97 2.06 2.58
C PRO A 189 -12.72 0.72 2.41
N TRP A 190 -12.10 -0.27 1.78
CA TRP A 190 -12.68 -1.60 1.57
C TRP A 190 -12.80 -2.45 2.84
N ALA A 191 -12.10 -2.06 3.91
CA ALA A 191 -12.12 -2.74 5.20
C ALA A 191 -12.70 -1.86 6.33
N ASP A 192 -13.22 -0.67 5.99
CA ASP A 192 -13.69 0.35 6.94
C ASP A 192 -12.65 0.71 8.02
N VAL A 193 -11.37 0.64 7.66
CA VAL A 193 -10.27 0.99 8.56
C VAL A 193 -9.90 2.43 8.33
N VAL A 194 -9.92 3.22 9.40
CA VAL A 194 -9.37 4.59 9.45
C VAL A 194 -8.76 4.75 10.83
N GLN A 195 -7.46 5.04 10.88
CA GLN A 195 -6.72 5.18 12.13
C GLN A 195 -5.64 6.25 12.02
N VAL A 196 -5.45 7.03 13.07
CA VAL A 196 -4.30 7.91 13.17
C VAL A 196 -3.09 7.07 13.61
N ILE A 197 -1.98 7.19 12.90
CA ILE A 197 -0.73 6.49 13.18
C ILE A 197 0.16 7.33 14.10
N SER A 198 0.26 8.62 13.81
CA SER A 198 1.07 9.57 14.57
C SER A 198 0.52 10.99 14.45
N GLY A 199 0.90 11.86 15.40
CA GLY A 199 0.59 13.28 15.40
C GLY A 199 1.70 13.99 16.14
N VAL A 200 2.49 14.79 15.42
CA VAL A 200 3.70 15.44 15.96
C VAL A 200 3.61 16.93 15.68
N GLN A 201 3.78 17.74 16.72
CA GLN A 201 3.91 19.18 16.58
C GLN A 201 5.22 19.51 15.87
N VAL A 202 5.18 20.41 14.89
CA VAL A 202 6.35 20.85 14.13
C VAL A 202 6.56 22.36 14.32
N GLN A 203 7.82 22.80 14.34
CA GLN A 203 8.19 24.21 14.52
C GLN A 203 7.99 25.04 13.24
#